data_AF-A0A0Q6V2I3-F1
#
_entry.id   AF-A0A0Q6V2I3-F1
#
_cell.length_a   1.000
_cell.length_b   1.000
_cell.length_c   1.000
_cell.angle_alpha   90.00
_cell.angle_beta   90.00
_cell.angle_gamma   90.00
#
_symmetry.space_group_name_H-M   'P 1'
#
loop_
_entity.id
_entity.type
_entity.pdbx_description
1 polymer ?
#
loop_
_entity_poly.entity_id
_entity_poly.type
_entity_poly.pdbx_seq_one_letter_code
_entity_poly.pdbx_strand_id
1 'polypeptide(L)'
;MTDDTFNEMKLGDLTVGGEPPVKLRKALAVIGTHLHPTFDRVFGRGVSLGSCVLVSVVLRDYFYRLGFTDAEVRSVFFYINRRRGKETVHSLGIGKPGQKDVPGHWGGHLILALPKEGWIVDATLYQAQRAQWENRLPGMIAMPMLGTEMPDGTRTVAGFGVILHHEEEDVIHARWLDNAGNNRWRTALEAKRGGKHERSRRLVSDALIEHFRKWTD
;
A
#
# COMPACT_ATOMS: atom_id res chain seq x y z
N MET A 1 6.05 -7.53 27.32
CA MET A 1 5.98 -7.91 25.90
C MET A 1 4.64 -8.60 25.74
N THR A 2 3.62 -7.83 25.39
CA THR A 2 2.30 -8.39 25.13
C THR A 2 2.35 -9.12 23.80
N ASP A 3 1.81 -10.32 23.84
CA ASP A 3 1.54 -11.23 22.73
C ASP A 3 0.44 -10.61 21.85
N ASP A 4 0.73 -9.46 21.22
CA ASP A 4 -0.14 -8.84 20.24
C ASP A 4 0.04 -9.63 18.93
N THR A 5 -0.58 -10.80 18.90
CA THR A 5 -0.98 -11.43 17.65
C THR A 5 -1.67 -10.35 16.83
N PHE A 6 -0.97 -9.90 15.79
CA PHE A 6 -1.45 -8.93 14.82
C PHE A 6 -2.82 -9.41 14.34
N ASN A 7 -3.89 -8.73 14.78
CA ASN A 7 -5.26 -9.15 14.50
C ASN A 7 -5.51 -8.87 13.01
N GLU A 8 -5.29 -9.88 12.18
CA GLU A 8 -5.41 -9.82 10.73
C GLU A 8 -6.81 -10.16 10.27
N MET A 9 -7.35 -9.33 9.39
CA MET A 9 -8.55 -9.63 8.62
C MET A 9 -8.19 -9.72 7.13
N LYS A 10 -8.71 -10.74 6.43
CA LYS A 10 -8.64 -10.82 4.97
C LYS A 10 -9.94 -10.31 4.36
N LEU A 11 -9.83 -9.35 3.44
CA LEU A 11 -10.92 -8.82 2.65
C LEU A 11 -10.60 -9.02 1.17
N GLY A 12 -11.00 -10.15 0.58
CA GLY A 12 -10.49 -10.54 -0.74
C GLY A 12 -8.96 -10.74 -0.70
N ASP A 13 -8.23 -10.06 -1.59
CA ASP A 13 -6.76 -10.09 -1.64
C ASP A 13 -6.08 -9.07 -0.69
N LEU A 14 -6.88 -8.24 -0.01
CA LEU A 14 -6.39 -7.25 0.94
C LEU A 14 -6.22 -7.85 2.33
N THR A 15 -5.03 -7.68 2.89
CA THR A 15 -4.77 -7.94 4.32
C THR A 15 -4.97 -6.66 5.11
N VAL A 16 -5.75 -6.72 6.18
CA VAL A 16 -6.03 -5.58 7.05
C VAL A 16 -5.46 -5.89 8.43
N GLY A 17 -4.52 -5.07 8.88
CA GLY A 17 -4.01 -5.12 10.25
C GLY A 17 -4.89 -4.28 11.17
N GLY A 18 -5.38 -4.84 12.26
CA GLY A 18 -6.23 -4.12 13.23
C GLY A 18 -7.67 -3.94 12.76
N GLU A 19 -8.42 -3.05 13.43
CA GLU A 19 -9.86 -2.96 13.25
C GLU A 19 -10.31 -1.60 12.68
N PRO A 20 -10.56 -1.50 11.35
CA PRO A 20 -11.00 -0.24 10.75
C PRO A 20 -12.47 0.06 11.09
N PRO A 21 -12.86 1.36 11.14
CA PRO A 21 -14.26 1.78 11.24
C PRO A 21 -15.12 1.16 10.14
N VAL A 22 -16.41 0.92 10.40
CA VAL A 22 -17.32 0.18 9.50
C VAL A 22 -17.28 0.70 8.05
N LYS A 23 -17.36 2.03 7.87
CA LYS A 23 -17.32 2.64 6.54
C LYS A 23 -15.99 2.39 5.82
N LEU A 24 -14.88 2.47 6.54
CA LEU A 24 -13.55 2.19 6.01
C LEU A 24 -13.42 0.70 5.68
N ARG A 25 -13.86 -0.20 6.56
CA ARG A 25 -13.89 -1.65 6.34
C ARG A 25 -14.61 -2.01 5.05
N LYS A 26 -15.79 -1.43 4.81
CA LYS A 26 -16.57 -1.61 3.57
C LYS A 26 -15.81 -1.12 2.33
N ALA A 27 -15.17 0.04 2.41
CA ALA A 27 -14.35 0.57 1.32
C ALA A 27 -13.14 -0.32 1.03
N LEU A 28 -12.45 -0.78 2.06
CA LEU A 28 -11.33 -1.72 1.96
C LEU A 28 -11.75 -3.06 1.36
N ALA A 29 -12.96 -3.55 1.68
CA ALA A 29 -13.48 -4.78 1.10
C ALA A 29 -13.71 -4.67 -0.42
N VAL A 30 -14.25 -3.55 -0.89
CA VAL A 30 -14.38 -3.26 -2.32
C VAL A 30 -13.00 -3.24 -2.98
N ILE A 31 -12.01 -2.61 -2.35
CA ILE A 31 -10.64 -2.57 -2.86
C ILE A 31 -10.05 -3.98 -2.99
N GLY A 32 -10.10 -4.77 -1.92
CA GLY A 32 -9.50 -6.10 -1.90
C GLY A 32 -10.17 -7.11 -2.84
N THR A 33 -11.43 -6.90 -3.23
CA THR A 33 -12.12 -7.78 -4.20
C THR A 33 -12.06 -7.26 -5.63
N HIS A 34 -12.12 -5.94 -5.86
CA HIS A 34 -12.42 -5.39 -7.18
C HIS A 34 -11.31 -4.52 -7.78
N LEU A 35 -10.33 -4.04 -7.02
CA LEU A 35 -9.33 -3.10 -7.52
C LEU A 35 -8.59 -3.60 -8.77
N HIS A 36 -7.82 -4.69 -8.64
CA HIS A 36 -7.02 -5.21 -9.75
C HIS A 36 -7.87 -5.73 -10.92
N PRO A 37 -8.99 -6.46 -10.71
CA PRO A 37 -9.90 -6.82 -11.79
C PRO A 37 -10.47 -5.62 -12.57
N THR A 38 -10.80 -4.51 -11.89
CA THR A 38 -11.28 -3.29 -12.56
C THR A 38 -10.15 -2.63 -13.36
N PHE A 39 -8.92 -2.60 -12.81
CA PHE A 39 -7.76 -2.12 -13.54
C PHE A 39 -7.49 -2.93 -14.81
N ASP A 40 -7.54 -4.26 -14.72
CA ASP A 40 -7.27 -5.16 -15.84
C ASP A 40 -8.22 -4.90 -17.03
N ARG A 41 -9.48 -4.56 -16.75
CA ARG A 41 -10.48 -4.20 -17.78
C ARG A 41 -10.18 -2.87 -18.48
N VAL A 42 -9.60 -1.90 -17.77
CA VAL A 42 -9.43 -0.52 -18.27
C VAL A 42 -8.04 -0.27 -18.86
N PHE A 43 -7.00 -0.84 -18.24
CA PHE A 43 -5.60 -0.62 -18.59
C PHE A 43 -4.91 -1.86 -19.18
N GLY A 44 -5.52 -3.04 -19.07
CA GLY A 44 -4.93 -4.30 -19.48
C GLY A 44 -4.40 -5.13 -18.29
N ARG A 45 -4.34 -6.44 -18.51
CA ARG A 45 -4.05 -7.43 -17.46
C ARG A 45 -2.69 -7.19 -16.79
N GLY A 46 -2.69 -7.12 -15.47
CA GLY A 46 -1.48 -7.08 -14.64
C GLY A 46 -0.80 -5.71 -14.55
N VAL A 47 -1.26 -4.70 -15.29
CA VAL A 47 -0.65 -3.35 -15.30
C VAL A 47 -0.62 -2.74 -13.90
N SER A 48 -1.67 -2.96 -13.12
CA SER A 48 -1.82 -2.37 -11.78
C SER A 48 -0.83 -2.91 -10.76
N LEU A 49 -0.35 -4.15 -10.90
CA LEU A 49 0.49 -4.82 -9.89
C LEU A 49 1.86 -4.14 -9.71
N GLY A 50 2.36 -3.47 -10.75
CA GLY A 50 3.63 -2.73 -10.74
C GLY A 50 3.48 -1.21 -10.85
N SER A 51 2.26 -0.66 -10.80
CA SER A 51 1.99 0.75 -11.08
C SER A 51 1.57 1.52 -9.82
N CYS A 52 2.49 1.66 -8.84
CA CYS A 52 2.19 2.31 -7.55
C CYS A 52 1.63 3.73 -7.70
N VAL A 53 2.11 4.50 -8.69
CA VAL A 53 1.61 5.85 -8.99
C VAL A 53 0.15 5.81 -9.43
N LEU A 54 -0.16 4.99 -10.44
CA LEU A 54 -1.50 4.87 -11.00
C LEU A 54 -2.50 4.40 -9.96
N VAL A 55 -2.16 3.32 -9.25
CA VAL A 55 -3.03 2.70 -8.25
C VAL A 55 -3.28 3.65 -7.08
N SER A 56 -2.25 4.29 -6.54
CA SER A 56 -2.41 5.21 -5.40
C SER A 56 -3.25 6.44 -5.75
N VAL A 57 -3.13 6.98 -6.97
CA VAL A 57 -3.95 8.11 -7.43
C VAL A 57 -5.42 7.70 -7.57
N VAL A 58 -5.70 6.52 -8.14
CA VAL A 58 -7.07 5.98 -8.23
C VAL A 58 -7.67 5.74 -6.84
N LEU A 59 -6.88 5.16 -5.92
CA LEU A 59 -7.31 4.94 -4.54
C LEU A 59 -7.64 6.28 -3.86
N ARG A 60 -6.80 7.30 -3.99
CA ARG A 60 -7.10 8.65 -3.48
C ARG A 60 -8.42 9.17 -4.02
N ASP A 61 -8.63 9.10 -5.33
CA ASP A 61 -9.84 9.63 -5.96
C ASP A 61 -11.10 8.84 -5.54
N TYR A 62 -10.98 7.51 -5.37
CA TYR A 62 -12.02 6.65 -4.84
C TYR A 62 -12.40 7.03 -3.40
N PHE A 63 -11.42 7.07 -2.48
CA PHE A 63 -11.67 7.37 -1.06
C PHE A 63 -12.18 8.79 -0.85
N TYR A 64 -11.62 9.77 -1.57
CA TYR A 64 -12.09 11.16 -1.51
C TYR A 64 -13.58 11.26 -1.86
N ARG A 65 -14.01 10.54 -2.91
CA ARG A 65 -15.42 10.53 -3.35
C ARG A 65 -16.36 9.75 -2.44
N LEU A 66 -15.84 8.88 -1.58
CA LEU A 66 -16.59 8.27 -0.49
C LEU A 66 -16.69 9.18 0.75
N GLY A 67 -16.06 10.36 0.74
CA GLY A 67 -16.11 11.34 1.82
C GLY A 67 -14.92 11.30 2.77
N PHE A 68 -13.87 10.51 2.48
CA PHE A 68 -12.58 10.59 3.17
C PHE A 68 -11.77 11.74 2.55
N THR A 69 -12.18 12.98 2.83
CA THR A 69 -11.73 14.18 2.09
C THR A 69 -10.25 14.54 2.29
N ASP A 70 -9.61 13.96 3.30
CA ASP A 70 -8.18 14.08 3.60
C ASP A 70 -7.34 12.96 2.96
N ALA A 71 -7.95 12.09 2.15
CA ALA A 71 -7.25 11.07 1.39
C ALA A 71 -6.14 11.69 0.55
N GLU A 72 -4.92 11.20 0.75
CA GLU A 72 -3.74 11.72 0.06
C GLU A 72 -2.78 10.61 -0.37
N VAL A 73 -2.02 10.88 -1.42
CA VAL A 73 -0.97 9.99 -1.88
C VAL A 73 0.34 10.40 -1.23
N ARG A 74 1.00 9.46 -0.53
CA ARG A 74 2.29 9.70 0.14
C ARG A 74 3.39 8.92 -0.54
N SER A 75 4.53 9.61 -0.71
CA SER A 75 5.78 8.99 -1.15
C SER A 75 6.47 8.37 0.04
N VAL A 76 6.84 7.11 -0.10
CA VAL A 76 7.41 6.31 0.98
C VAL A 76 8.59 5.49 0.47
N PHE A 77 9.44 5.10 1.40
CA PHE A 77 10.39 4.01 1.25
C PHE A 77 9.81 2.78 1.95
N PHE A 78 9.42 1.77 1.17
CA PHE A 78 9.05 0.48 1.73
C PHE A 78 10.32 -0.34 1.95
N TYR A 79 10.52 -0.80 3.19
CA TYR A 79 11.65 -1.63 3.59
C TYR A 79 11.14 -2.88 4.27
N ILE A 80 11.61 -4.04 3.80
CA ILE A 80 11.33 -5.34 4.42
C ILE A 80 12.63 -6.09 4.63
N ASN A 81 12.78 -6.73 5.78
CA ASN A 81 13.87 -7.65 6.05
C ASN A 81 13.38 -8.90 6.78
N ARG A 82 14.15 -9.99 6.63
CA ARG A 82 14.05 -11.19 7.45
C ARG A 82 15.34 -11.31 8.24
N ARG A 83 15.21 -11.49 9.54
CA ARG A 83 16.31 -11.69 10.46
C ARG A 83 16.16 -13.04 11.14
N ARG A 84 17.28 -13.73 11.35
CA ARG A 84 17.36 -14.94 12.17
C ARG A 84 18.36 -14.66 13.29
N GLY A 85 17.83 -14.47 14.50
CA GLY A 85 18.57 -13.88 15.61
C GLY A 85 19.21 -12.52 15.25
N LYS A 86 20.55 -12.48 15.24
CA LYS A 86 21.31 -11.25 14.92
C LYS A 86 21.60 -11.06 13.43
N GLU A 87 21.43 -12.10 12.62
CA GLU A 87 21.78 -12.06 11.21
C GLU A 87 20.61 -11.56 10.34
N THR A 88 20.90 -10.76 9.31
CA THR A 88 19.91 -10.41 8.28
C THR A 88 20.01 -11.43 7.14
N VAL A 89 19.02 -12.30 7.03
CA VAL A 89 18.95 -13.36 6.01
C VAL A 89 18.62 -12.77 4.64
N HIS A 90 17.69 -11.81 4.60
CA HIS A 90 17.30 -11.13 3.38
C HIS A 90 16.78 -9.74 3.67
N SER A 91 16.91 -8.84 2.70
CA SER A 91 16.28 -7.52 2.76
C SER A 91 15.95 -7.00 1.37
N LEU A 92 14.90 -6.19 1.29
CA LEU A 92 14.46 -5.54 0.07
C LEU A 92 13.96 -4.13 0.41
N GLY A 93 14.20 -3.21 -0.52
CA GLY A 93 13.77 -1.83 -0.43
C GLY A 93 13.14 -1.34 -1.72
N ILE A 94 12.04 -0.59 -1.64
CA ILE A 94 11.37 0.05 -2.78
C ILE A 94 11.22 1.55 -2.49
N GLY A 95 11.73 2.38 -3.39
CA GLY A 95 11.67 3.82 -3.24
C GLY A 95 12.66 4.36 -2.22
N LYS A 96 13.84 3.72 -2.12
CA LYS A 96 14.92 4.17 -1.23
C LYS A 96 15.30 5.62 -1.57
N PRO A 97 15.59 6.49 -0.58
CA PRO A 97 16.11 7.82 -0.85
C PRO A 97 17.32 7.78 -1.79
N GLY A 98 17.30 8.61 -2.84
CA GLY A 98 18.33 8.64 -3.87
C GLY A 98 18.21 7.57 -4.97
N GLN A 99 17.22 6.68 -4.91
CA GLN A 99 16.94 5.74 -5.99
C GLN A 99 16.61 6.50 -7.29
N LYS A 100 17.34 6.14 -8.35
CA LYS A 100 17.16 6.74 -9.68
C LYS A 100 15.94 6.14 -10.36
N ASP A 101 15.30 6.97 -11.18
CA ASP A 101 14.25 6.51 -12.09
C ASP A 101 14.88 5.63 -13.18
N VAL A 102 14.17 4.59 -13.61
CA VAL A 102 14.55 3.77 -14.77
C VAL A 102 13.52 4.00 -15.89
N PRO A 103 13.84 3.75 -17.17
CA PRO A 103 12.89 3.98 -18.25
C PRO A 103 11.54 3.29 -17.98
N GLY A 104 10.46 4.07 -17.91
CA GLY A 104 9.11 3.57 -17.62
C GLY A 104 8.76 3.40 -16.14
N HIS A 105 9.71 3.59 -15.20
CA HIS A 105 9.45 3.44 -13.76
C HIS A 105 10.07 4.57 -12.93
N TRP A 106 9.26 5.15 -12.07
CA TRP A 106 9.70 6.13 -11.08
C TRP A 106 10.43 5.42 -9.92
N GLY A 107 11.59 5.95 -9.51
CA GLY A 107 12.43 5.42 -8.43
C GLY A 107 11.87 5.74 -7.04
N GLY A 108 10.61 5.39 -6.80
CA GLY A 108 9.87 5.67 -5.57
C GLY A 108 8.79 4.63 -5.30
N HIS A 109 8.13 4.75 -4.17
CA HIS A 109 6.93 3.98 -3.84
C HIS A 109 5.83 4.90 -3.36
N LEU A 110 4.58 4.63 -3.75
CA LEU A 110 3.41 5.39 -3.31
C LEU A 110 2.45 4.50 -2.56
N ILE A 111 1.83 5.10 -1.55
CA ILE A 111 0.69 4.54 -0.82
C ILE A 111 -0.43 5.57 -0.76
N LEU A 112 -1.64 5.10 -0.48
CA LEU A 112 -2.71 5.95 0.01
C LEU A 112 -2.54 6.12 1.53
N ALA A 113 -2.69 7.34 2.02
CA ALA A 113 -2.87 7.64 3.44
C ALA A 113 -4.24 8.29 3.67
N LEU A 114 -4.85 7.98 4.81
CA LEU A 114 -6.07 8.56 5.35
C LEU A 114 -5.76 9.15 6.74
N PRO A 115 -5.12 10.33 6.82
CA PRO A 115 -4.59 10.86 8.08
C PRO A 115 -5.59 10.98 9.22
N LYS A 116 -6.83 11.40 8.95
CA LYS A 116 -7.91 11.56 9.95
C LYS A 116 -8.43 10.23 10.47
N GLU A 117 -8.46 9.22 9.61
CA GLU A 117 -8.82 7.86 10.01
C GLU A 117 -7.62 7.16 10.70
N GLY A 118 -6.40 7.62 10.43
CA GLY A 118 -5.17 7.02 10.94
C GLY A 118 -4.77 5.74 10.21
N TRP A 119 -5.02 5.65 8.89
CA TRP A 119 -4.75 4.43 8.10
C TRP A 119 -3.91 4.69 6.87
N ILE A 120 -3.18 3.65 6.43
CA ILE A 120 -2.61 3.56 5.09
C ILE A 120 -3.18 2.38 4.32
N VAL A 121 -3.08 2.47 2.98
CA VAL A 121 -3.36 1.37 2.06
C VAL A 121 -2.24 1.31 1.02
N ASP A 122 -1.59 0.15 0.92
CA ASP A 122 -0.64 -0.18 -0.13
C ASP A 122 -1.17 -1.36 -0.93
N ALA A 123 -1.54 -1.10 -2.18
CA ALA A 123 -2.12 -2.10 -3.08
C ALA A 123 -1.14 -2.58 -4.16
N THR A 124 0.17 -2.34 -3.95
CA THR A 124 1.19 -2.62 -4.98
C THR A 124 2.42 -3.32 -4.41
N LEU A 125 2.25 -4.12 -3.36
CA LEU A 125 3.33 -4.91 -2.76
C LEU A 125 3.68 -6.17 -3.56
N TYR A 126 2.93 -6.54 -4.59
CA TYR A 126 3.23 -7.70 -5.45
C TYR A 126 4.68 -7.68 -5.98
N GLN A 127 5.20 -6.50 -6.34
CA GLN A 127 6.59 -6.33 -6.80
C GLN A 127 7.65 -6.65 -5.72
N ALA A 128 7.26 -6.62 -4.43
CA ALA A 128 8.12 -6.91 -3.28
C ALA A 128 8.11 -8.39 -2.88
N GLN A 129 7.23 -9.22 -3.46
CA GLN A 129 7.12 -10.63 -3.11
C GLN A 129 8.38 -11.40 -3.49
N ARG A 130 8.92 -12.16 -2.54
CA ARG A 130 10.11 -12.99 -2.69
C ARG A 130 9.87 -14.30 -1.93
N ALA A 131 10.51 -15.39 -2.38
CA ALA A 131 10.39 -16.70 -1.73
C ALA A 131 10.84 -16.68 -0.26
N GLN A 132 11.80 -15.80 0.06
CA GLN A 132 12.36 -15.58 1.40
C GLN A 132 11.32 -15.12 2.43
N TRP A 133 10.17 -14.59 1.99
CA TRP A 133 9.09 -14.18 2.86
C TRP A 133 8.10 -15.30 3.20
N GLU A 134 8.25 -16.49 2.61
CA GLU A 134 7.37 -17.65 2.88
C GLU A 134 5.88 -17.33 2.73
N ASN A 135 5.53 -16.55 1.70
CA ASN A 135 4.18 -16.07 1.43
C ASN A 135 3.56 -15.21 2.54
N ARG A 136 4.35 -14.70 3.50
CA ARG A 136 3.87 -13.80 4.56
C ARG A 136 3.67 -12.36 4.10
N LEU A 137 4.21 -11.96 2.95
CA LEU A 137 4.00 -10.63 2.39
C LEU A 137 2.80 -10.63 1.42
N PRO A 138 1.64 -10.07 1.80
CA PRO A 138 0.50 -9.94 0.90
C PRO A 138 0.78 -8.95 -0.23
N GLY A 139 0.05 -9.07 -1.34
CA GLY A 139 0.13 -8.12 -2.46
C GLY A 139 -0.54 -6.77 -2.16
N MET A 140 -1.52 -6.78 -1.26
CA MET A 140 -2.22 -5.60 -0.79
C MET A 140 -2.32 -5.61 0.74
N ILE A 141 -2.08 -4.47 1.37
CA ILE A 141 -2.21 -4.30 2.82
C ILE A 141 -2.85 -2.96 3.18
N ALA A 142 -3.68 -2.96 4.22
CA ALA A 142 -4.14 -1.76 4.91
C ALA A 142 -3.83 -1.87 6.40
N MET A 143 -3.34 -0.79 7.00
CA MET A 143 -2.92 -0.84 8.40
C MET A 143 -2.93 0.53 9.08
N PRO A 144 -2.96 0.58 10.42
CA PRO A 144 -2.92 1.82 11.17
C PRO A 144 -1.58 2.54 11.01
N MET A 145 -1.62 3.86 11.06
CA MET A 145 -0.44 4.70 11.08
C MET A 145 0.19 4.69 12.48
N LEU A 146 1.52 4.59 12.56
CA LEU A 146 2.27 4.59 13.82
C LEU A 146 2.79 5.99 14.19
N GLY A 147 3.08 6.83 13.20
CA GLY A 147 3.49 8.22 13.40
C GLY A 147 4.83 8.43 14.11
N THR A 148 5.63 7.37 14.32
CA THR A 148 6.86 7.38 15.12
C THR A 148 8.06 7.92 14.33
N GLU A 149 8.87 8.77 14.95
CA GLU A 149 10.16 9.23 14.41
C GLU A 149 11.30 8.32 14.91
N MET A 150 12.19 7.93 14.01
CA MET A 150 13.35 7.08 14.29
C MET A 150 14.56 7.94 14.69
N PRO A 151 15.57 7.39 15.40
CA PRO A 151 16.76 8.15 15.81
C PRO A 151 17.58 8.76 14.66
N ASP A 152 17.45 8.23 13.44
CA ASP A 152 18.09 8.76 12.24
C ASP A 152 17.29 9.88 11.55
N GLY A 153 16.21 10.36 12.18
CA GLY A 153 15.29 11.37 11.66
C GLY A 153 14.26 10.82 10.66
N THR A 154 14.29 9.51 10.36
CA THR A 154 13.32 8.91 9.45
C THR A 154 11.99 8.70 10.16
N ARG A 155 10.88 9.11 9.55
CA ARG A 155 9.55 8.89 10.13
C ARG A 155 8.95 7.57 9.66
N THR A 156 8.61 6.69 10.59
CA THR A 156 7.83 5.47 10.30
C THR A 156 6.37 5.83 10.15
N VAL A 157 5.82 5.59 8.96
CA VAL A 157 4.40 5.78 8.66
C VAL A 157 3.60 4.60 9.20
N ALA A 158 4.03 3.38 8.90
CA ALA A 158 3.45 2.14 9.41
C ALA A 158 4.47 1.00 9.33
N GLY A 159 4.15 -0.15 9.94
CA GLY A 159 4.97 -1.35 9.85
C GLY A 159 4.34 -2.54 10.56
N PHE A 160 4.83 -3.72 10.26
CA PHE A 160 4.44 -4.97 10.91
C PHE A 160 5.66 -5.87 11.13
N GLY A 161 5.51 -6.81 12.06
CA GLY A 161 6.45 -7.90 12.30
C GLY A 161 5.71 -9.23 12.28
N VAL A 162 6.31 -10.26 11.67
CA VAL A 162 5.80 -11.63 11.69
C VAL A 162 6.91 -12.54 12.18
N ILE A 163 6.65 -13.28 13.24
CA ILE A 163 7.53 -14.33 13.72
C ILE A 163 7.24 -15.58 12.88
N LEU A 164 8.27 -16.08 12.18
CA LEU A 164 8.18 -17.34 11.42
C LEU A 164 8.44 -18.53 12.33
N HIS A 165 9.53 -18.45 13.11
CA HIS A 165 9.95 -19.49 14.04
C HIS A 165 10.46 -18.83 15.33
N HIS A 166 9.74 -19.04 16.44
CA HIS A 166 10.07 -18.44 17.73
C HIS A 166 11.44 -18.91 18.25
N GLU A 167 11.74 -20.21 18.13
CA GLU A 167 12.98 -20.80 18.67
C GLU A 167 14.24 -20.31 17.95
N GLU A 168 14.13 -20.03 16.65
CA GLU A 168 15.26 -19.53 15.84
C GLU A 168 15.38 -18.00 15.84
N GLU A 169 14.50 -17.31 16.58
CA GLU A 169 14.34 -15.86 16.49
C GLU A 169 14.21 -15.39 15.03
N ASP A 170 13.47 -16.15 14.20
CA ASP A 170 13.29 -15.89 12.77
C ASP A 170 12.08 -14.99 12.56
N VAL A 171 12.33 -13.74 12.18
CA VAL A 171 11.33 -12.68 12.13
C VAL A 171 11.44 -11.88 10.84
N ILE A 172 10.29 -11.63 10.21
CA ILE A 172 10.14 -10.67 9.12
C ILE A 172 9.68 -9.34 9.69
N HIS A 173 10.34 -8.25 9.33
CA HIS A 173 9.89 -6.89 9.63
C HIS A 173 9.69 -6.12 8.33
N ALA A 174 8.53 -5.46 8.20
CA ALA A 174 8.23 -4.56 7.09
C ALA A 174 7.85 -3.18 7.63
N ARG A 175 8.30 -2.12 6.96
CA ARG A 175 8.07 -0.73 7.34
C ARG A 175 7.85 0.14 6.11
N TRP A 176 6.95 1.09 6.23
CA TRP A 176 6.82 2.23 5.34
C TRP A 176 7.42 3.43 6.03
N LEU A 177 8.48 3.95 5.45
CA LEU A 177 9.21 5.11 5.94
C LEU A 177 8.84 6.32 5.08
N ASP A 178 8.63 7.47 5.68
CA ASP A 178 8.27 8.68 4.97
C ASP A 178 9.39 9.09 4.01
N ASN A 179 9.03 9.42 2.77
CA ASN A 179 9.92 9.91 1.74
C ASN A 179 9.32 11.14 1.07
N ALA A 180 8.78 12.05 1.90
CA ALA A 180 8.10 13.27 1.47
C ALA A 180 8.90 14.15 0.48
N GLY A 181 10.23 14.04 0.45
CA GLY A 181 11.07 14.74 -0.53
C GLY A 181 10.98 14.19 -1.96
N ASN A 182 10.59 12.92 -2.15
CA ASN A 182 10.50 12.29 -3.46
C ASN A 182 9.11 12.51 -4.10
N ASN A 183 8.90 13.70 -4.66
CA ASN A 183 7.63 14.10 -5.31
C ASN A 183 7.64 14.02 -6.84
N ARG A 184 8.67 13.43 -7.45
CA ARG A 184 8.79 13.35 -8.91
C ARG A 184 7.64 12.61 -9.57
N TRP A 185 6.96 11.69 -8.86
CA TRP A 185 5.75 11.02 -9.33
C TRP A 185 4.66 11.98 -9.82
N ARG A 186 4.62 13.22 -9.33
CA ARG A 186 3.64 14.24 -9.75
C ARG A 186 3.76 14.63 -11.23
N THR A 187 4.93 14.41 -11.84
CA THR A 187 5.15 14.66 -13.27
C THR A 187 4.85 13.44 -14.15
N ALA A 188 4.60 12.28 -13.54
CA ALA A 188 4.24 11.05 -14.23
C ALA A 188 2.89 11.19 -14.94
N LEU A 189 2.73 10.51 -16.08
CA LEU A 189 1.54 10.63 -16.93
C LEU A 189 0.26 10.18 -16.19
N GLU A 190 0.41 9.21 -15.29
CA GLU A 190 -0.59 8.63 -14.42
C GLU A 190 -1.05 9.62 -13.33
N ALA A 191 -0.25 10.63 -13.00
CA ALA A 191 -0.59 11.66 -12.01
C ALA A 191 -1.16 12.94 -12.64
N LYS A 192 -0.93 13.16 -13.95
CA LYS A 192 -1.39 14.36 -14.65
C LYS A 192 -2.91 14.46 -14.71
N ARG A 193 -3.39 15.70 -14.58
CA ARG A 193 -4.79 16.10 -14.86
C ARG A 193 -4.95 16.38 -16.35
N GLY A 194 -6.16 16.17 -16.85
CA GLY A 194 -6.51 16.26 -18.27
C GLY A 194 -6.16 15.00 -19.07
N GLY A 195 -6.91 14.79 -20.16
CA GLY A 195 -6.56 13.79 -21.18
C GLY A 195 -7.00 12.35 -20.88
N LYS A 196 -6.44 11.41 -21.65
CA LYS A 196 -6.87 10.01 -21.67
C LYS A 196 -6.63 9.29 -20.34
N HIS A 197 -5.48 9.50 -19.72
CA HIS A 197 -5.13 8.81 -18.47
C HIS A 197 -6.05 9.18 -17.32
N GLU A 198 -6.38 10.46 -17.15
CA GLU A 198 -7.35 10.89 -16.14
C GLU A 198 -8.74 10.27 -16.38
N ARG A 199 -9.21 10.26 -17.62
CA ARG A 199 -10.48 9.60 -17.97
C ARG A 199 -10.45 8.12 -17.60
N SER A 200 -9.38 7.40 -17.94
CA SER A 200 -9.23 5.98 -17.59
C SER A 200 -9.17 5.75 -16.08
N ARG A 201 -8.44 6.58 -15.31
CA ARG A 201 -8.45 6.52 -13.84
C ARG A 201 -9.85 6.74 -13.27
N ARG A 202 -10.58 7.72 -13.82
CA ARG A 202 -11.95 8.02 -13.41
C ARG A 202 -12.87 6.82 -13.62
N LEU A 203 -12.78 6.14 -14.76
CA LEU A 203 -13.55 4.91 -15.03
C LEU A 203 -13.31 3.83 -13.96
N VAL A 204 -12.06 3.63 -13.54
CA VAL A 204 -11.76 2.69 -12.44
C VAL A 204 -12.40 3.16 -11.14
N SER A 205 -12.22 4.43 -10.76
CA SER A 205 -12.80 4.96 -9.52
C SER A 205 -14.34 4.92 -9.52
N ASP A 206 -14.99 5.18 -10.66
CA ASP A 206 -16.44 5.13 -10.83
C ASP A 206 -16.96 3.71 -10.62
N ALA A 207 -16.31 2.72 -11.23
CA ALA A 207 -16.68 1.32 -11.06
C ALA A 207 -16.52 0.85 -9.61
N LEU A 208 -15.44 1.24 -8.92
CA LEU A 208 -15.26 0.92 -7.51
C LEU A 208 -16.34 1.56 -6.62
N ILE A 209 -16.75 2.80 -6.92
CA ILE A 209 -17.86 3.46 -6.20
C ILE A 209 -19.19 2.72 -6.45
N GLU A 210 -19.42 2.24 -7.66
CA GLU A 210 -20.59 1.42 -7.96
C GLU A 210 -20.61 0.13 -7.13
N HIS A 211 -19.47 -0.57 -7.02
CA HIS A 211 -19.33 -1.73 -6.14
C HIS A 211 -19.60 -1.38 -4.67
N PHE A 212 -19.07 -0.26 -4.19
CA PHE A 212 -19.32 0.20 -2.82
C PHE A 212 -20.81 0.46 -2.54
N ARG A 213 -21.53 1.04 -3.50
CA ARG A 213 -22.97 1.32 -3.36
C ARG A 213 -23.84 0.08 -3.38
N LYS A 214 -23.43 -0.96 -4.12
CA LYS A 214 -24.16 -2.24 -4.21
C LYS A 214 -23.96 -3.14 -2.99
N TRP A 215 -22.96 -2.84 -2.17
CA TRP A 215 -22.67 -3.61 -0.98
C TRP A 215 -23.76 -3.39 0.07
N THR A 216 -24.55 -4.43 0.33
CA THR A 216 -25.52 -4.50 1.43
C THR A 216 -24.81 -5.05 2.67
N ASP A 217 -25.10 -4.47 3.83
CA ASP A 217 -24.49 -4.86 5.11
C ASP A 217 -24.97 -6.25 5.57
#